data_AF-A0A0G0LF28-F1
#
_entry.id   AF-A0A0G0LF28-F1
#
_cell.length_a   1.000
_cell.length_b   1.000
_cell.length_c   1.000
_cell.angle_alpha   90.00
_cell.angle_beta   90.00
_cell.angle_gamma   90.00
#
_symmetry.space_group_name_H-M   'P 1'
#
loop_
_entity.id
_entity.type
_entity.pdbx_description
1 polymer ?
#
loop_
_entity_poly.entity_id
_entity_poly.type
_entity_poly.pdbx_seq_one_letter_code
_entity_poly.pdbx_strand_id
1 'polypeptide(L)'
;MKPTISSHGENVIMDINSVRDLKIAIVTFLSKYNQSAYFLIEKQFEAKEYRIFVTQSGFIAAVERTPANITGDGKSTIRKLIKVENYRRMNPRNTCLCKIAIDDISKNHLKKQGLSFSATPTKGQKVFLRKNSNVSTGGNCYDVTDSMHLSYKKLAKAILNALNVPFVGIDLLCSDISKNMDDYKVCELNSAPGLSLHMMPEKGKSRDVANAIVDVIFPPVI
;
A
#
# COMPACT_ATOMS: atom_id res chain seq x y z
N MET A 1 14.11 -5.17 -3.20
CA MET A 1 14.64 -6.25 -2.34
C MET A 1 13.80 -6.33 -1.09
N LYS A 2 13.24 -7.52 -0.79
CA LYS A 2 12.32 -7.75 0.33
C LYS A 2 12.87 -8.81 1.28
N PRO A 3 12.90 -8.59 2.61
CA PRO A 3 13.15 -9.66 3.58
C PRO A 3 12.05 -10.72 3.54
N THR A 4 12.37 -11.98 3.82
CA THR A 4 11.37 -13.06 3.87
C THR A 4 10.61 -13.14 5.20
N ILE A 5 11.05 -12.41 6.23
CA ILE A 5 10.49 -12.49 7.60
C ILE A 5 9.83 -11.18 8.07
N SER A 6 9.69 -10.19 7.20
CA SER A 6 9.12 -8.89 7.54
C SER A 6 7.64 -8.79 7.17
N SER A 7 6.90 -7.95 7.89
CA SER A 7 5.53 -7.55 7.54
C SER A 7 5.48 -6.04 7.22
N HIS A 8 4.35 -5.55 6.71
CA HIS A 8 4.09 -4.11 6.51
C HIS A 8 5.17 -3.35 5.71
N GLY A 9 5.87 -4.04 4.80
CA GLY A 9 6.98 -3.49 4.02
C GLY A 9 8.18 -3.05 4.86
N GLU A 10 8.33 -3.55 6.09
CA GLU A 10 9.48 -3.26 6.92
C GLU A 10 10.78 -3.73 6.26
N ASN A 11 11.77 -2.83 6.22
CA ASN A 11 13.10 -3.11 5.68
C ASN A 11 13.11 -3.51 4.20
N VAL A 12 12.04 -3.21 3.46
CA VAL A 12 12.01 -3.31 2.00
C VAL A 12 12.87 -2.19 1.43
N ILE A 13 13.85 -2.56 0.60
CA ILE A 13 14.74 -1.63 -0.08
C ILE A 13 14.31 -1.54 -1.54
N MET A 14 13.96 -0.32 -1.97
CA MET A 14 13.53 0.04 -3.32
C MET A 14 14.58 0.91 -4.01
N ASP A 15 14.40 1.16 -5.31
CA ASP A 15 15.25 1.98 -6.18
C ASP A 15 16.70 1.48 -6.29
N ILE A 16 16.89 0.16 -6.34
CA ILE A 16 18.19 -0.45 -6.61
C ILE A 16 18.45 -0.36 -8.12
N ASN A 17 19.25 0.61 -8.55
CA ASN A 17 19.48 0.91 -9.97
C ASN A 17 20.88 0.52 -10.45
N SER A 18 21.75 0.06 -9.55
CA SER A 18 23.13 -0.32 -9.87
C SER A 18 23.63 -1.48 -9.00
N VAL A 19 24.70 -2.13 -9.44
CA VAL A 19 25.41 -3.15 -8.64
C VAL A 19 25.91 -2.55 -7.31
N ARG A 20 26.28 -1.27 -7.31
CA ARG A 20 26.68 -0.55 -6.10
C ARG A 20 25.52 -0.44 -5.11
N ASP A 21 24.34 -0.02 -5.59
CA ASP A 21 23.14 0.07 -4.75
C ASP A 21 22.77 -1.30 -4.19
N LEU A 22 22.90 -2.35 -5.00
CA LEU A 22 22.61 -3.71 -4.56
C LEU A 22 23.56 -4.16 -3.45
N LYS A 23 24.87 -3.90 -3.58
CA LYS A 23 25.85 -4.20 -2.53
C LYS A 23 25.52 -3.45 -1.23
N ILE A 24 25.17 -2.17 -1.32
CA ILE A 24 24.76 -1.37 -0.14
C ILE A 24 23.50 -1.95 0.50
N ALA A 25 22.51 -2.34 -0.31
CA ALA A 25 21.28 -2.97 0.16
C ALA A 25 21.56 -4.28 0.92
N ILE A 26 22.42 -5.14 0.36
CA ILE A 26 22.82 -6.41 1.00
C ILE A 26 23.53 -6.16 2.32
N VAL A 27 24.50 -5.24 2.38
CA VAL A 27 25.20 -4.91 3.64
C VAL A 27 24.23 -4.38 4.69
N THR A 28 23.31 -3.50 4.30
CA THR A 28 22.27 -2.97 5.19
C THR A 28 21.39 -4.10 5.74
N PHE A 29 20.97 -5.02 4.88
CA PHE A 29 20.18 -6.19 5.29
C PHE A 29 20.95 -7.08 6.27
N LEU A 30 22.20 -7.43 5.96
CA LEU A 30 23.04 -8.29 6.78
C LEU A 30 23.29 -7.68 8.16
N SER A 31 23.52 -6.37 8.23
CA SER A 31 23.71 -5.65 9.51
C SER A 31 22.49 -5.71 10.43
N LYS A 32 21.29 -5.87 9.86
CA LYS A 32 20.05 -5.88 10.61
C LYS A 32 19.60 -7.28 11.02
N TYR A 33 19.83 -8.27 10.18
CA TYR A 33 19.31 -9.63 10.37
C TYR A 33 20.36 -10.67 10.74
N ASN A 34 21.64 -10.31 10.83
CA ASN A 34 22.74 -11.21 11.23
C ASN A 34 22.68 -12.58 10.53
N GLN A 35 22.43 -12.60 9.22
CA GLN A 35 22.29 -13.81 8.39
C GLN A 35 21.14 -14.77 8.75
N SER A 36 20.27 -14.41 9.69
CA SER A 36 19.16 -15.25 10.15
C SER A 36 17.91 -15.18 9.27
N ALA A 37 18.02 -14.53 8.10
CA ALA A 37 16.90 -14.32 7.19
C ALA A 37 17.37 -14.31 5.73
N TYR A 38 16.46 -14.68 4.84
CA TYR A 38 16.64 -14.56 3.40
C TYR A 38 16.05 -13.25 2.89
N PHE A 39 16.43 -12.88 1.67
CA PHE A 39 15.82 -11.77 0.93
C PHE A 39 15.51 -12.19 -0.50
N LEU A 40 14.46 -11.59 -1.07
CA LEU A 40 14.10 -11.70 -2.47
C LEU A 40 14.56 -10.44 -3.23
N ILE A 41 15.18 -10.65 -4.38
CA ILE A 41 15.42 -9.59 -5.37
C ILE A 41 14.40 -9.75 -6.49
N GLU A 42 13.70 -8.68 -6.81
CA GLU A 42 12.68 -8.64 -7.85
C GLU A 42 12.81 -7.34 -8.64
N LYS A 43 12.25 -7.33 -9.85
CA LYS A 43 12.15 -6.10 -10.65
C LYS A 43 11.15 -5.15 -9.98
N GLN A 44 11.53 -3.87 -9.86
CA GLN A 44 10.61 -2.83 -9.41
C GLN A 44 9.73 -2.37 -10.58
N PHE A 45 8.44 -2.24 -10.32
CA PHE A 45 7.44 -1.78 -11.29
C PHE A 45 6.85 -0.45 -10.83
N GLU A 46 6.75 0.51 -11.75
CA GLU A 46 6.16 1.82 -11.51
C GLU A 46 4.70 1.77 -11.97
N ALA A 47 3.79 1.57 -11.01
CA ALA A 47 2.36 1.42 -11.26
C ALA A 47 1.57 1.81 -10.00
N LYS A 48 0.25 1.94 -10.14
CA LYS A 48 -0.63 2.11 -8.99
C LYS A 48 -0.75 0.80 -8.22
N GLU A 49 -0.84 0.89 -6.91
CA GLU A 49 -0.96 -0.26 -6.02
C GLU A 49 -2.38 -0.42 -5.52
N TYR A 50 -2.92 -1.62 -5.66
CA TYR A 50 -4.26 -1.97 -5.25
C TYR A 50 -4.24 -3.15 -4.29
N ARG A 51 -5.11 -3.09 -3.28
CA ARG A 51 -5.44 -4.24 -2.42
C ARG A 51 -6.84 -4.70 -2.81
N ILE A 52 -6.95 -5.92 -3.31
CA ILE A 52 -8.21 -6.58 -3.67
C ILE A 52 -8.54 -7.60 -2.58
N PHE A 53 -9.81 -7.71 -2.21
CA PHE A 53 -10.31 -8.73 -1.30
C PHE A 53 -11.37 -9.57 -2.01
N VAL A 54 -11.14 -10.88 -2.03
CA VAL A 54 -11.98 -11.88 -2.70
C VAL A 54 -12.17 -13.07 -1.77
N THR A 55 -13.38 -13.61 -1.79
CA THR A 55 -13.82 -14.76 -1.01
C THR A 55 -14.37 -15.83 -1.94
N GLN A 56 -14.68 -17.03 -1.42
CA GLN A 56 -15.33 -18.08 -2.21
C GLN A 56 -16.71 -17.64 -2.76
N SER A 57 -17.40 -16.73 -2.07
CA SER A 57 -18.64 -16.12 -2.55
C SER A 57 -18.43 -15.12 -3.68
N GLY A 58 -17.19 -14.62 -3.88
CA GLY A 58 -16.79 -13.83 -5.04
C GLY A 58 -15.93 -12.61 -4.70
N PHE A 59 -15.89 -11.67 -5.63
CA PHE A 59 -15.20 -10.39 -5.42
C PHE A 59 -16.00 -9.53 -4.43
N ILE A 60 -15.33 -9.01 -3.40
CA ILE A 60 -15.97 -8.24 -2.33
C ILE A 60 -15.57 -6.77 -2.37
N ALA A 61 -14.26 -6.47 -2.43
CA ALA A 61 -13.77 -5.10 -2.31
C ALA A 61 -12.42 -4.88 -2.99
N ALA A 62 -12.14 -3.64 -3.39
CA ALA A 62 -10.83 -3.20 -3.84
C ALA A 62 -10.54 -1.77 -3.38
N VAL A 63 -9.30 -1.51 -2.98
CA VAL A 63 -8.82 -0.16 -2.64
C VAL A 63 -7.56 0.19 -3.42
N GLU A 64 -7.45 1.44 -3.86
CA GLU A 64 -6.20 2.03 -4.34
C GLU A 64 -5.43 2.57 -3.14
N ARG A 65 -4.14 2.23 -3.04
CA ARG A 65 -3.23 2.77 -2.05
C ARG A 65 -2.24 3.71 -2.72
N THR A 66 -2.04 4.90 -2.16
CA THR A 66 -1.04 5.85 -2.66
C THR A 66 0.01 6.15 -1.60
N PRO A 67 1.29 6.33 -1.98
CA PRO A 67 2.35 6.69 -1.03
C PRO A 67 2.03 7.94 -0.23
N ALA A 68 2.57 8.00 0.99
CA ALA A 68 2.41 9.14 1.88
C ALA A 68 2.77 10.44 1.14
N ASN A 69 1.89 11.43 1.16
CA ASN A 69 2.07 12.65 0.40
C ASN A 69 1.40 13.84 1.09
N ILE A 70 1.81 15.04 0.69
CA ILE A 70 1.15 16.30 1.02
C ILE A 70 0.93 17.12 -0.25
N THR A 71 0.04 18.11 -0.17
CA THR A 71 -0.17 19.10 -1.24
C THR A 71 0.24 20.47 -0.72
N GLY A 72 1.11 21.15 -1.46
CA GLY A 72 1.57 22.50 -1.14
C GLY A 72 0.44 23.52 -1.16
N ASP A 73 0.45 24.43 -0.20
CA ASP A 73 -0.41 25.61 -0.14
C ASP A 73 0.32 26.89 -0.60
N GLY A 74 1.61 26.78 -0.96
CA GLY A 74 2.47 27.90 -1.34
C GLY A 74 3.01 28.73 -0.17
N LYS A 75 2.73 28.36 1.09
CA LYS A 75 3.05 29.18 2.28
C LYS A 75 3.66 28.37 3.42
N SER A 76 3.21 27.14 3.61
CA SER A 76 3.59 26.26 4.71
C SER A 76 4.72 25.32 4.31
N THR A 77 5.62 25.07 5.25
CA THR A 77 6.66 24.06 5.05
C THR A 77 6.05 22.65 5.02
N ILE A 78 6.74 21.70 4.39
CA ILE A 78 6.35 20.28 4.39
C ILE A 78 6.08 19.78 5.82
N ARG A 79 6.94 20.14 6.80
CA ARG A 79 6.73 19.76 8.21
C ARG A 79 5.41 20.28 8.78
N LYS A 80 5.03 21.52 8.46
CA LYS A 80 3.76 22.12 8.92
C LYS A 80 2.57 21.42 8.25
N LEU A 81 2.64 21.18 6.94
CA LEU A 81 1.60 20.46 6.19
C LEU A 81 1.39 19.05 6.75
N ILE A 82 2.46 18.32 7.05
CA ILE A 82 2.38 16.99 7.71
C ILE A 82 1.70 17.10 9.07
N LYS A 83 2.01 18.12 9.88
CA LYS A 83 1.40 18.30 11.21
C LYS A 83 -0.12 18.51 11.10
N VAL A 84 -0.56 19.35 10.16
CA VAL A 84 -1.98 19.60 9.91
C VAL A 84 -2.68 18.32 9.44
N GLU A 85 -2.11 17.64 8.47
CA GLU A 85 -2.66 16.39 7.93
C GLU A 85 -2.73 15.28 8.98
N ASN A 86 -1.70 15.14 9.83
CA ASN A 86 -1.71 14.19 10.95
C ASN A 86 -2.74 14.53 12.02
N TYR A 87 -3.02 15.81 12.25
CA TYR A 87 -4.09 16.21 13.17
C TYR A 87 -5.45 15.78 12.61
N ARG A 88 -5.71 16.07 11.32
CA ARG A 88 -6.93 15.65 10.61
C ARG A 88 -7.15 14.14 10.65
N ARG A 89 -6.09 13.35 10.44
CA ARG A 89 -6.19 11.87 10.42
C ARG A 89 -6.54 11.26 11.77
N MET A 90 -6.18 11.93 12.86
CA MET A 90 -6.23 11.35 14.21
C MET A 90 -7.33 11.93 15.09
N ASN A 91 -7.92 13.08 14.71
CA ASN A 91 -8.85 13.82 15.58
C ASN A 91 -10.09 14.30 14.80
N PRO A 92 -11.20 13.52 14.85
CA PRO A 92 -11.30 12.15 15.33
C PRO A 92 -10.74 11.14 14.30
N ARG A 93 -10.34 9.95 14.77
CA ARG A 93 -9.85 8.89 13.88
C ARG A 93 -11.01 8.09 13.28
N ASN A 94 -11.54 8.57 12.16
CA ASN A 94 -12.69 7.96 11.48
C ASN A 94 -12.30 7.10 10.26
N THR A 95 -11.01 6.98 9.96
CA THR A 95 -10.50 6.24 8.79
C THR A 95 -9.38 5.29 9.21
N CYS A 96 -8.98 4.38 8.31
CA CYS A 96 -7.84 3.48 8.50
C CYS A 96 -6.48 4.20 8.49
N LEU A 97 -6.45 5.49 8.10
CA LEU A 97 -5.23 6.25 7.94
C LEU A 97 -4.42 6.30 9.25
N CYS A 98 -3.11 6.07 9.13
CA CYS A 98 -2.16 6.37 10.19
C CYS A 98 -1.48 7.71 9.94
N LYS A 99 -0.78 8.20 10.97
CA LYS A 99 0.06 9.39 10.86
C LYS A 99 1.11 9.18 9.75
N ILE A 100 1.31 10.21 8.96
CA ILE A 100 2.49 10.38 8.12
C ILE A 100 3.71 10.44 9.03
N ALA A 101 4.56 9.43 8.88
CA ALA A 101 5.79 9.30 9.65
C ALA A 101 6.86 10.26 9.13
N ILE A 102 7.56 10.91 10.06
CA ILE A 102 8.76 11.70 9.81
C ILE A 102 9.94 10.90 10.36
N ASP A 103 10.73 10.34 9.48
CA ASP A 103 11.85 9.43 9.78
C ASP A 103 12.94 9.52 8.71
N ASP A 104 14.00 8.72 8.83
CA ASP A 104 15.11 8.76 7.88
C ASP A 104 14.71 8.30 6.47
N ILE A 105 13.74 7.39 6.35
CA ILE A 105 13.23 6.94 5.04
C ILE A 105 12.59 8.12 4.30
N SER A 106 11.68 8.83 4.96
CA SER A 106 11.00 9.99 4.36
C SER A 106 11.95 11.17 4.14
N LYS A 107 12.90 11.39 5.06
CA LYS A 107 13.98 12.39 4.90
C LYS A 107 14.82 12.11 3.66
N ASN A 108 15.28 10.86 3.49
CA ASN A 108 16.12 10.46 2.36
C ASN A 108 15.34 10.54 1.05
N HIS A 109 14.05 10.18 1.05
CA HIS A 109 13.20 10.29 -0.13
C HIS A 109 12.97 11.75 -0.56
N LEU A 110 12.76 12.68 0.39
CA LEU A 110 12.72 14.11 0.09
C LEU A 110 14.05 14.63 -0.46
N LYS A 111 15.18 14.21 0.13
CA LYS A 111 16.51 14.61 -0.34
C LYS A 111 16.76 14.20 -1.79
N LYS A 112 16.31 13.00 -2.20
CA LYS A 112 16.38 12.54 -3.61
C LYS A 112 15.56 13.44 -4.56
N GLN A 113 14.53 14.12 -4.06
CA GLN A 113 13.73 15.10 -4.81
C GLN A 113 14.31 16.52 -4.74
N GLY A 114 15.47 16.73 -4.11
CA GLY A 114 16.02 18.07 -3.87
C GLY A 114 15.26 18.87 -2.81
N LEU A 115 14.45 18.21 -1.98
CA LEU A 115 13.61 18.82 -0.95
C LEU A 115 14.06 18.45 0.46
N SER A 116 13.55 19.19 1.43
CA SER A 116 13.69 18.89 2.85
C SER A 116 12.38 19.21 3.57
N PHE A 117 12.25 18.79 4.84
CA PHE A 117 11.06 19.11 5.63
C PHE A 117 10.84 20.62 5.88
N SER A 118 11.86 21.46 5.68
CA SER A 118 11.74 22.92 5.77
C SER A 118 11.39 23.59 4.45
N ALA A 119 11.38 22.86 3.33
CA ALA A 119 10.95 23.40 2.04
C ALA A 119 9.46 23.77 2.07
N THR A 120 9.09 24.81 1.31
CA THR A 120 7.71 25.26 1.10
C THR A 120 7.31 24.91 -0.34
N PRO A 121 6.51 23.85 -0.57
CA PRO A 121 6.08 23.46 -1.91
C PRO A 121 5.13 24.52 -2.48
N THR A 122 5.15 24.68 -3.80
CA THR A 122 4.25 25.62 -4.48
C THR A 122 2.80 25.17 -4.34
N LYS A 123 1.86 26.11 -4.48
CA LYS A 123 0.43 25.80 -4.34
C LYS A 123 0.02 24.74 -5.37
N GLY A 124 -0.58 23.65 -4.90
CA GLY A 124 -1.01 22.51 -5.72
C GLY A 124 0.08 21.48 -6.00
N GLN A 125 1.34 21.73 -5.65
CA GLN A 125 2.42 20.75 -5.82
C GLN A 125 2.19 19.56 -4.87
N LYS A 126 2.02 18.36 -5.43
CA LYS A 126 1.98 17.13 -4.65
C LYS A 126 3.41 16.66 -4.37
N VAL A 127 3.76 16.52 -3.09
CA VAL A 127 5.07 16.00 -2.68
C VAL A 127 4.87 14.63 -2.04
N PHE A 128 5.49 13.62 -2.64
CA PHE A 128 5.52 12.28 -2.07
C PHE A 128 6.64 12.18 -1.04
N LEU A 129 6.33 11.62 0.12
CA LEU A 129 7.22 11.47 1.26
C LEU A 129 7.83 10.08 1.32
N ARG A 130 7.23 9.12 0.61
CA ARG A 130 7.69 7.74 0.51
C ARG A 130 7.42 7.20 -0.88
N LYS A 131 8.09 6.10 -1.21
CA LYS A 131 7.87 5.35 -2.44
C LYS A 131 6.83 4.23 -2.28
N ASN A 132 6.73 3.62 -1.10
CA ASN A 132 5.73 2.59 -0.80
C ASN A 132 4.39 3.21 -0.37
N SER A 133 3.29 2.49 -0.60
CA SER A 133 1.93 2.97 -0.33
C SER A 133 1.38 2.60 1.05
N ASN A 134 2.23 2.18 1.98
CA ASN A 134 1.81 1.59 3.24
C ASN A 134 1.07 2.60 4.13
N VAL A 135 -0.21 2.31 4.40
CA VAL A 135 -1.07 3.14 5.26
C VAL A 135 -0.49 3.31 6.65
N SER A 136 0.17 2.28 7.20
CA SER A 136 0.87 2.32 8.49
C SER A 136 1.91 3.43 8.61
N THR A 137 2.49 3.85 7.48
CA THR A 137 3.50 4.93 7.41
C THR A 137 2.98 6.23 6.79
N GLY A 138 1.65 6.34 6.65
CA GLY A 138 0.98 7.54 6.17
C GLY A 138 0.48 7.49 4.72
N GLY A 139 0.52 6.33 4.07
CA GLY A 139 -0.16 6.16 2.78
C GLY A 139 -1.66 6.47 2.87
N ASN A 140 -2.25 6.82 1.73
CA ASN A 140 -3.70 7.02 1.60
C ASN A 140 -4.38 5.73 1.11
N CYS A 141 -5.69 5.62 1.31
CA CYS A 141 -6.49 4.46 0.94
C CYS A 141 -7.84 4.93 0.36
N TYR A 142 -8.16 4.52 -0.87
CA TYR A 142 -9.38 4.93 -1.57
C TYR A 142 -10.16 3.70 -2.03
N ASP A 143 -11.44 3.60 -1.70
CA ASP A 143 -12.31 2.54 -2.23
C ASP A 143 -12.52 2.73 -3.74
N VAL A 144 -12.23 1.67 -4.50
CA VAL A 144 -12.37 1.59 -5.96
C VAL A 144 -13.15 0.35 -6.39
N THR A 145 -13.86 -0.27 -5.43
CA THR A 145 -14.59 -1.53 -5.63
C THR A 145 -15.57 -1.50 -6.80
N ASP A 146 -16.37 -0.43 -6.90
CA ASP A 146 -17.40 -0.30 -7.93
C ASP A 146 -16.77 0.00 -9.31
N SER A 147 -15.62 0.68 -9.33
CA SER A 147 -14.91 1.06 -10.56
C SER A 147 -14.06 -0.06 -11.15
N MET A 148 -13.75 -1.11 -10.37
CA MET A 148 -12.87 -2.19 -10.80
C MET A 148 -13.43 -2.96 -12.00
N HIS A 149 -12.63 -3.10 -13.05
CA HIS A 149 -13.03 -3.79 -14.27
C HIS A 149 -13.22 -5.29 -14.05
N LEU A 150 -14.14 -5.89 -14.81
CA LEU A 150 -14.52 -7.30 -14.68
C LEU A 150 -13.35 -8.27 -14.90
N SER A 151 -12.39 -7.93 -15.77
CA SER A 151 -11.19 -8.73 -16.02
C SER A 151 -10.37 -8.99 -14.75
N TYR A 152 -10.16 -7.97 -13.93
CA TYR A 152 -9.44 -8.11 -12.66
C TYR A 152 -10.26 -8.89 -11.62
N LYS A 153 -11.60 -8.77 -11.63
CA LYS A 153 -12.48 -9.56 -10.74
C LYS A 153 -12.37 -11.06 -11.07
N LYS A 154 -12.32 -11.39 -12.36
CA LYS A 154 -12.09 -12.77 -12.84
C LYS A 154 -10.70 -13.27 -12.45
N LEU A 155 -9.66 -12.44 -12.59
CA LEU A 155 -8.30 -12.76 -12.13
C LEU A 155 -8.28 -13.06 -10.63
N ALA A 156 -8.89 -12.21 -9.80
CA ALA A 156 -8.93 -12.40 -8.36
C ALA A 156 -9.59 -13.74 -7.98
N LYS A 157 -10.70 -14.10 -8.64
CA LYS A 157 -11.36 -15.40 -8.45
C LYS A 157 -10.47 -16.56 -8.89
N ALA A 158 -9.76 -16.44 -10.01
CA ALA A 158 -8.84 -17.47 -10.48
C ALA A 158 -7.68 -17.69 -9.50
N ILE A 159 -7.11 -16.62 -8.93
CA ILE A 159 -6.06 -16.68 -7.90
C ILE A 159 -6.58 -17.39 -6.65
N LEU A 160 -7.77 -17.00 -6.15
CA LEU A 160 -8.37 -17.65 -4.98
C LEU A 160 -8.54 -19.16 -5.20
N ASN A 161 -9.08 -19.56 -6.34
CA ASN A 161 -9.28 -20.97 -6.68
C ASN A 161 -7.96 -21.74 -6.75
N ALA A 162 -6.90 -21.13 -7.31
CA ALA A 162 -5.59 -21.75 -7.38
C ALA A 162 -4.93 -21.95 -6.00
N LEU A 163 -5.20 -21.05 -5.05
CA LEU A 163 -4.72 -21.16 -3.67
C LEU A 163 -5.54 -22.14 -2.82
N ASN A 164 -6.78 -22.43 -3.21
CA ASN A 164 -7.71 -23.27 -2.45
C ASN A 164 -7.92 -22.79 -0.99
N VAL A 165 -8.15 -21.49 -0.81
CA VAL A 165 -8.41 -20.85 0.49
C VAL A 165 -9.81 -20.21 0.52
N PRO A 166 -10.43 -19.98 1.70
CA PRO A 166 -11.76 -19.38 1.79
C PRO A 166 -11.81 -17.92 1.33
N PHE A 167 -10.73 -17.17 1.53
CA PHE A 167 -10.57 -15.78 1.13
C PHE A 167 -9.09 -15.40 1.02
N VAL A 168 -8.79 -14.34 0.29
CA VAL A 168 -7.43 -13.81 0.16
C VAL A 168 -7.44 -12.31 -0.13
N GLY A 169 -6.47 -11.60 0.46
CA GLY A 169 -6.09 -10.25 0.06
C GLY A 169 -5.01 -10.29 -1.01
N ILE A 170 -5.24 -9.67 -2.16
CA ILE A 170 -4.32 -9.67 -3.30
C ILE A 170 -3.74 -8.27 -3.46
N ASP A 171 -2.42 -8.15 -3.39
CA ASP A 171 -1.73 -6.91 -3.73
C ASP A 171 -1.34 -6.96 -5.21
N LEU A 172 -1.91 -6.03 -5.97
CA LEU A 172 -1.79 -5.97 -7.42
C LEU A 172 -1.30 -4.59 -7.86
N LEU A 173 -0.33 -4.57 -8.76
CA LEU A 173 0.15 -3.39 -9.45
C LEU A 173 -0.41 -3.36 -10.87
N CYS A 174 -1.00 -2.24 -11.27
CA CYS A 174 -1.37 -1.96 -12.67
C CYS A 174 -1.49 -0.45 -12.91
N SER A 175 -1.65 -0.05 -14.19
CA SER A 175 -1.78 1.36 -14.54
C SER A 175 -3.13 1.94 -14.06
N ASP A 176 -4.22 1.21 -14.28
CA ASP A 176 -5.59 1.63 -13.97
C ASP A 176 -6.52 0.41 -13.83
N ILE A 177 -6.95 0.13 -12.60
CA ILE A 177 -7.80 -1.04 -12.30
C ILE A 177 -9.22 -0.94 -12.89
N SER A 178 -9.62 0.25 -13.33
CA SER A 178 -10.96 0.50 -13.90
C SER A 178 -11.06 0.14 -15.38
N LYS A 179 -9.93 -0.09 -16.03
CA LYS A 179 -9.85 -0.46 -17.45
C LYS A 179 -9.69 -1.96 -17.62
N ASN A 180 -9.85 -2.42 -18.85
CA ASN A 180 -9.54 -3.81 -19.17
C ASN A 180 -8.11 -4.14 -18.77
N MET A 181 -7.92 -5.37 -18.29
CA MET A 181 -6.66 -5.80 -17.71
C MET A 181 -5.53 -5.70 -18.74
N ASP A 182 -4.51 -4.94 -18.39
CA ASP A 182 -3.30 -4.68 -19.17
C ASP A 182 -2.07 -5.31 -18.47
N ASP A 183 -0.88 -4.72 -18.60
CA ASP A 183 0.29 -5.17 -17.85
C ASP A 183 0.08 -4.99 -16.34
N TYR A 184 -0.07 -6.12 -15.63
CA TYR A 184 -0.22 -6.16 -14.19
C TYR A 184 0.85 -7.04 -13.54
N LYS A 185 1.04 -6.86 -12.23
CA LYS A 185 1.88 -7.72 -11.39
C LYS A 185 1.16 -8.02 -10.08
N VAL A 186 1.12 -9.30 -9.71
CA VAL A 186 0.70 -9.71 -8.37
C VAL A 186 1.94 -9.68 -7.47
N CYS A 187 1.93 -8.81 -6.47
CA CYS A 187 3.07 -8.59 -5.59
C CYS A 187 3.05 -9.48 -4.35
N GLU A 188 1.86 -9.73 -3.80
CA GLU A 188 1.69 -10.49 -2.58
C GLU A 188 0.27 -11.06 -2.48
N LEU A 189 0.15 -12.24 -1.87
CA LEU A 189 -1.11 -12.90 -1.55
C LEU A 189 -1.17 -13.08 -0.04
N ASN A 190 -2.17 -12.49 0.59
CA ASN A 190 -2.32 -12.40 2.04
C ASN A 190 -3.50 -13.26 2.50
N SER A 191 -3.23 -14.37 3.20
CA SER A 191 -4.26 -15.25 3.78
C SER A 191 -4.90 -14.69 5.05
N ALA A 192 -4.26 -13.71 5.72
CA ALA A 192 -4.80 -12.97 6.85
C ALA A 192 -4.79 -11.45 6.57
N PRO A 193 -5.63 -10.97 5.63
CA PRO A 193 -5.59 -9.57 5.21
C PRO A 193 -6.17 -8.64 6.26
N GLY A 194 -5.57 -7.46 6.40
CA GLY A 194 -6.11 -6.40 7.26
C GLY A 194 -7.42 -5.84 6.70
N LEU A 195 -8.49 -5.87 7.49
CA LEU A 195 -9.85 -5.51 7.06
C LEU A 195 -10.10 -4.00 7.01
N SER A 196 -9.39 -3.24 7.85
CA SER A 196 -9.62 -1.80 8.04
C SER A 196 -9.46 -0.98 6.76
N LEU A 197 -8.62 -1.44 5.83
CA LEU A 197 -8.45 -0.79 4.52
C LEU A 197 -9.78 -0.68 3.77
N HIS A 198 -10.58 -1.74 3.79
CA HIS A 198 -11.86 -1.82 3.08
C HIS A 198 -13.02 -1.25 3.90
N MET A 199 -12.99 -1.41 5.23
CA MET A 199 -14.07 -0.94 6.10
C MET A 199 -14.01 0.56 6.39
N MET A 200 -12.82 1.17 6.37
CA MET A 200 -12.61 2.58 6.75
C MET A 200 -11.70 3.32 5.75
N PRO A 201 -12.00 3.33 4.44
CA PRO A 201 -11.19 4.05 3.47
C PRO A 201 -11.21 5.57 3.73
N GLU A 202 -10.22 6.30 3.22
CA GLU A 202 -10.23 7.77 3.30
C GLU A 202 -11.32 8.38 2.42
N LYS A 203 -11.52 7.81 1.23
CA LYS A 203 -12.57 8.21 0.29
C LYS A 203 -13.22 6.98 -0.32
N GLY A 204 -14.48 7.14 -0.71
CA GLY A 204 -15.31 6.08 -1.28
C GLY A 204 -16.14 5.36 -0.21
N LYS A 205 -16.66 4.18 -0.51
CA LYS A 205 -17.63 3.49 0.35
C LYS A 205 -16.94 2.50 1.29
N SER A 206 -17.39 2.44 2.54
CA SER A 206 -17.08 1.33 3.44
C SER A 206 -17.60 0.01 2.87
N ARG A 207 -16.78 -1.04 2.91
CA ARG A 207 -17.15 -2.39 2.48
C ARG A 207 -17.04 -3.34 3.67
N ASP A 208 -18.14 -4.03 3.97
CA ASP A 208 -18.21 -5.00 5.07
C ASP A 208 -17.55 -6.33 4.69
N VAL A 209 -16.22 -6.29 4.61
CA VAL A 209 -15.40 -7.48 4.36
C VAL A 209 -15.40 -8.44 5.55
N ALA A 210 -15.76 -7.96 6.76
CA ALA A 210 -15.84 -8.80 7.94
C ALA A 210 -17.03 -9.76 7.84
N ASN A 211 -18.21 -9.26 7.46
CA ASN A 211 -19.37 -10.13 7.23
C ASN A 211 -19.11 -11.13 6.12
N ALA A 212 -18.46 -10.71 5.03
CA ALA A 212 -18.10 -11.62 3.93
C ALA A 212 -17.17 -12.78 4.35
N ILE A 213 -16.35 -12.58 5.39
CA ILE A 213 -15.55 -13.65 5.99
C ILE A 213 -16.43 -14.57 6.85
N VAL A 214 -17.31 -13.99 7.68
CA VAL A 214 -18.25 -14.75 8.51
C VAL A 214 -19.12 -15.65 7.64
N ASP A 215 -19.68 -15.14 6.54
CA ASP A 215 -20.53 -15.89 5.61
C ASP A 215 -19.83 -17.12 5.01
N VAL A 216 -18.50 -17.07 4.84
CA VAL A 216 -17.72 -18.19 4.28
C VAL A 216 -17.28 -19.18 5.36
N ILE A 217 -16.98 -18.71 6.57
CA ILE A 217 -16.56 -19.59 7.67
C ILE A 217 -17.76 -20.28 8.32
N PHE A 218 -18.87 -19.55 8.49
CA PHE A 218 -20.11 -19.99 9.11
C PHE A 218 -21.26 -19.79 8.11
N PRO A 219 -21.36 -20.62 7.05
CA PRO A 219 -22.44 -20.49 6.09
C PRO A 219 -23.79 -20.63 6.81
N PRO A 220 -24.77 -19.76 6.50
CA PRO A 220 -26.09 -19.85 7.10
C PRO A 220 -26.67 -21.25 6.86
N VAL A 221 -27.22 -21.84 7.92
CA VAL A 221 -27.91 -23.12 7.83
C VAL A 221 -29.14 -22.88 6.95
N ILE A 222 -29.15 -23.49 5.76
CA ILE A 222 -30.27 -23.49 4.81
C ILE A 222 -31.36 -24.42 5.33
#